data_AF-A0A9D8MI86-F1
#
_entry.id   AF-A0A9D8MI86-F1
#
_cell.length_a   1.000
_cell.length_b   1.000
_cell.length_c   1.000
_cell.angle_alpha   90.00
_cell.angle_beta   90.00
_cell.angle_gamma   90.00
#
_symmetry.space_group_name_H-M   'P 1'
#
loop_
_entity.id
_entity.type
_entity.pdbx_description
1 polymer ?
#
loop_
_entity_poly.entity_id
_entity_poly.type
_entity_poly.pdbx_seq_one_letter_code
_entity_poly.pdbx_strand_id
1 'polypeptide(L)'
;MSGAFSYLPEAGSDKGSLIKGLQLVQSREGYVSDDAVRAISAHFGVPEAEVEGVLTFYAQFKRTKPGKYQISICDGTACHIKGSMQI
;
A
#
# COMPACT_ATOMS: atom_id res chain seq x y z
N MET A 1 -19.07 -13.99 1.77
CA MET A 1 -17.72 -13.49 1.44
C MET A 1 -17.70 -12.01 1.76
N SER A 2 -16.78 -11.62 2.63
CA SER A 2 -16.80 -10.41 3.45
C SER A 2 -16.88 -9.12 2.64
N GLY A 3 -17.88 -8.28 2.90
CA GLY A 3 -18.10 -6.98 2.26
C GLY A 3 -17.07 -5.89 2.59
N ALA A 4 -15.87 -6.26 3.02
CA ALA A 4 -14.82 -5.32 3.43
C ALA A 4 -14.18 -4.57 2.25
N PHE A 5 -14.27 -5.09 1.02
CA PHE A 5 -13.60 -4.52 -0.16
C PHE A 5 -14.56 -4.07 -1.27
N SER A 6 -15.80 -3.71 -0.92
CA SER A 6 -16.84 -3.30 -1.89
C SER A 6 -16.51 -2.06 -2.72
N TYR A 7 -15.49 -1.30 -2.32
CA TYR A 7 -15.01 -0.08 -2.97
C TYR A 7 -13.90 -0.32 -4.01
N LEU A 8 -13.38 -1.53 -4.16
CA LEU A 8 -12.36 -1.85 -5.17
C LEU A 8 -12.74 -1.46 -6.62
N PRO A 9 -14.02 -1.53 -7.06
CA PRO A 9 -14.41 -1.08 -8.39
C PRO A 9 -14.13 0.41 -8.68
N GLU A 10 -13.98 1.26 -7.65
CA GLU A 10 -13.60 2.68 -7.81
C GLU A 10 -12.21 2.84 -8.45
N ALA A 11 -11.32 1.85 -8.28
CA ALA A 11 -9.96 1.89 -8.81
C ALA A 11 -9.89 1.62 -10.32
N GLY A 12 -10.94 1.05 -10.91
CA GLY A 12 -10.96 0.56 -12.28
C GLY A 12 -10.54 -0.91 -12.39
N SER A 13 -10.86 -1.54 -13.52
CA SER A 13 -10.71 -2.98 -13.74
C SER A 13 -9.57 -3.37 -14.69
N ASP A 14 -8.79 -2.39 -15.18
CA ASP A 14 -7.64 -2.65 -16.04
C ASP A 14 -6.40 -3.05 -15.22
N LYS A 15 -5.51 -3.86 -15.80
CA LYS A 15 -4.25 -4.28 -15.15
C LYS A 15 -3.36 -3.11 -14.75
N GLY A 16 -3.41 -1.99 -15.48
CA GLY A 16 -2.66 -0.77 -15.15
C GLY A 16 -3.17 -0.08 -13.88
N SER A 17 -4.40 -0.38 -13.47
CA SER A 17 -5.03 0.13 -12.25
C SER A 17 -4.79 -0.74 -11.02
N LEU A 18 -4.00 -1.82 -11.10
CA LEU A 18 -3.62 -2.64 -9.95
C LEU A 18 -2.96 -1.80 -8.84
N ILE A 19 -2.05 -0.90 -9.22
CA ILE A 19 -1.38 0.02 -8.28
C ILE A 19 -2.40 0.95 -7.63
N LYS A 20 -3.40 1.44 -8.38
CA LYS A 20 -4.48 2.28 -7.84
C LYS A 20 -5.34 1.50 -6.85
N GLY A 21 -5.63 0.22 -7.13
CA GLY A 21 -6.35 -0.66 -6.22
C GLY A 21 -5.61 -0.86 -4.90
N LEU A 22 -4.30 -1.11 -4.95
CA LEU A 22 -3.45 -1.20 -3.76
C LEU A 22 -3.38 0.12 -3.00
N GLN A 23 -3.27 1.25 -3.70
CA GLN A 23 -3.30 2.58 -3.09
C GLN A 23 -4.63 2.86 -2.39
N LEU A 24 -5.76 2.46 -2.99
CA LEU A 24 -7.08 2.63 -2.40
C LEU A 24 -7.25 1.81 -1.13
N VAL A 25 -6.83 0.54 -1.14
CA VAL A 25 -6.82 -0.31 0.06
C VAL A 25 -5.95 0.32 1.14
N GLN A 26 -4.71 0.70 0.82
CA GLN A 26 -3.82 1.26 1.82
C GLN A 26 -4.30 2.61 2.36
N SER A 27 -4.97 3.42 1.54
CA SER A 27 -5.57 4.69 1.96
C SER A 27 -6.70 4.47 2.97
N ARG A 28 -7.54 3.45 2.77
CA ARG A 28 -8.67 3.14 3.66
C ARG A 28 -8.27 2.35 4.92
N GLU A 29 -7.38 1.38 4.78
CA GLU A 29 -7.00 0.45 5.86
C GLU A 29 -5.68 0.83 6.56
N GLY A 30 -4.86 1.68 5.95
CA GLY A 30 -3.54 2.10 6.43
C GLY A 30 -2.40 1.11 6.15
N TYR A 31 -2.74 -0.12 5.75
CA TYR A 31 -1.82 -1.20 5.36
C TYR A 31 -2.55 -2.18 4.43
N VAL A 32 -1.81 -3.11 3.83
CA VAL A 32 -2.36 -4.13 2.94
C VAL A 32 -2.23 -5.50 3.60
N SER A 33 -3.37 -6.08 3.98
CA SER A 33 -3.47 -7.41 4.57
C SER A 33 -3.55 -8.52 3.52
N ASP A 34 -3.34 -9.78 3.91
CA ASP A 34 -3.47 -10.92 3.01
C ASP A 34 -4.90 -11.08 2.47
N ASP A 35 -5.91 -10.69 3.24
CA ASP A 35 -7.30 -10.67 2.77
C ASP A 35 -7.51 -9.61 1.68
N ALA A 36 -6.82 -8.47 1.78
CA ALA A 36 -6.85 -7.44 0.75
C ALA A 36 -6.12 -7.89 -0.51
N VAL A 37 -4.99 -8.61 -0.38
CA VAL A 37 -4.30 -9.21 -1.53
C VAL A 37 -5.21 -10.20 -2.26
N ARG A 38 -5.89 -11.08 -1.52
CA ARG A 38 -6.88 -12.02 -2.10
C ARG A 38 -8.03 -11.30 -2.79
N ALA A 39 -8.55 -10.23 -2.20
CA ALA A 39 -9.62 -9.43 -2.81
C ALA A 39 -9.16 -8.72 -4.10
N ILE A 40 -7.95 -8.14 -4.11
CA ILE A 40 -7.36 -7.48 -5.27
C ILE A 40 -7.07 -8.50 -6.38
N SER A 41 -6.47 -9.65 -6.04
CA SER A 41 -6.22 -10.75 -6.98
C SER A 41 -7.50 -11.21 -7.67
N ALA A 42 -8.57 -11.40 -6.90
CA ALA A 42 -9.88 -11.77 -7.44
C ALA A 42 -10.51 -10.65 -8.30
N HIS A 43 -10.34 -9.39 -7.93
CA HIS A 43 -10.91 -8.25 -8.67
C HIS A 43 -10.22 -8.01 -10.02
N PHE A 44 -8.89 -8.04 -10.04
CA PHE A 44 -8.08 -7.75 -11.24
C PHE A 44 -7.76 -9.01 -12.08
N GLY A 45 -8.10 -10.21 -11.58
CA GLY A 45 -7.85 -11.47 -12.27
C GLY A 45 -6.36 -11.80 -12.42
N VAL A 46 -5.53 -11.33 -11.48
CA VAL A 46 -4.08 -11.56 -11.47
C VAL A 46 -3.71 -12.53 -10.34
N PRO A 47 -2.66 -13.36 -10.48
CA PRO A 47 -2.22 -14.23 -9.39
C PRO A 47 -1.84 -13.44 -8.14
N GLU A 48 -2.12 -13.98 -6.95
CA GLU A 48 -1.72 -13.38 -5.67
C GLU A 48 -0.21 -13.10 -5.61
N ALA A 49 0.61 -13.98 -6.19
CA ALA A 49 2.05 -13.81 -6.27
C ALA A 49 2.47 -12.55 -7.07
N GLU A 50 1.70 -12.17 -8.09
CA GLU A 50 1.94 -10.94 -8.87
C GLU A 50 1.61 -9.70 -8.03
N VAL A 51 0.49 -9.74 -7.29
CA VAL A 51 0.10 -8.67 -6.36
C VAL A 51 1.15 -8.50 -5.25
N GLU A 52 1.64 -9.62 -4.70
CA GLU A 52 2.69 -9.64 -3.69
C GLU A 52 4.02 -9.10 -4.23
N GLY A 53 4.35 -9.42 -5.48
CA GLY A 53 5.51 -8.87 -6.18
C GLY A 53 5.45 -7.34 -6.27
N VAL A 54 4.29 -6.79 -6.63
CA VAL A 54 4.10 -5.32 -6.66
C VAL A 54 4.18 -4.71 -5.26
N LEU A 55 3.58 -5.36 -4.26
CA LEU A 55 3.61 -4.92 -2.86
C LEU A 55 5.03 -4.84 -2.29
N THR A 56 5.86 -5.81 -2.60
CA THR A 56 7.26 -5.88 -2.13
C THR A 56 8.19 -4.99 -2.94
N PHE A 57 7.88 -4.74 -4.21
CA PHE A 57 8.67 -3.87 -5.08
C PHE A 57 8.53 -2.38 -4.73
N TYR A 58 7.32 -1.90 -4.42
CA TYR A 58 7.09 -0.50 -4.10
C TYR A 58 7.08 -0.24 -2.58
N ALA A 59 8.12 0.46 -2.10
CA ALA A 59 8.30 0.81 -0.69
C ALA A 59 7.15 1.65 -0.06
N GLN A 60 6.27 2.22 -0.88
CA GLN A 60 5.10 2.96 -0.38
C GLN A 60 4.08 2.06 0.33
N PHE A 61 4.01 0.78 -0.07
CA PHE A 61 3.03 -0.16 0.46
C PHE A 61 3.51 -0.77 1.78
N LYS A 62 2.64 -0.75 2.79
CA LYS A 62 2.90 -1.30 4.13
C LYS A 62 2.12 -2.59 4.30
N ARG A 63 2.81 -3.67 4.63
CA ARG A 63 2.22 -4.99 4.95
C ARG A 63 1.72 -5.08 6.39
N THR A 64 2.37 -4.36 7.28
CA THR A 64 2.04 -4.37 8.70
C THR A 64 1.29 -3.10 9.07
N LYS A 65 0.31 -3.25 9.96
CA LYS A 65 -0.44 -2.12 10.50
C LYS A 65 0.55 -1.12 11.10
N PRO A 66 0.59 0.14 10.62
CA PRO A 66 1.46 1.12 11.20
C PRO A 66 1.08 1.40 12.66
N GLY A 67 2.07 1.72 13.48
CA GLY A 67 1.84 2.14 14.86
C GLY A 67 0.95 3.38 14.94
N LYS A 68 0.36 3.61 16.12
CA LYS A 68 -0.52 4.75 16.40
C LYS A 68 0.10 6.11 16.02
N TYR A 69 1.42 6.21 16.12
CA TYR A 69 2.20 7.39 15.77
C TYR A 69 3.18 7.02 14.65
N GLN A 70 3.09 7.74 13.53
CA GLN A 70 4.10 7.68 12.46
C GLN A 70 5.00 8.91 12.58
N ILE A 71 6.28 8.67 12.83
CA ILE A 71 7.31 9.71 12.88
C ILE A 71 8.23 9.49 11.68
N SER A 72 8.35 10.49 10.83
CA SER A 72 9.19 10.47 9.64
C SER A 72 10.18 11.62 9.73
N ILE A 73 11.48 11.32 9.71
CA ILE A 73 12.55 12.32 9.72
C ILE A 73 13.17 12.37 8.33
N CYS A 74 13.42 13.58 7.84
CA CYS A 74 14.09 13.78 6.58
C CYS A 74 15.59 13.44 6.71
N ASP A 75 16.06 12.48 5.91
CA ASP A 75 17.47 12.09 5.80
C ASP A 75 18.10 12.54 4.46
N GLY A 76 17.49 13.52 3.80
CA GLY A 76 18.08 14.13 2.60
C GLY A 76 19.26 15.04 2.96
N THR A 77 20.19 15.26 2.02
CA THR A 77 21.39 16.10 2.22
C THR A 77 21.07 17.48 2.80
N ALA A 78 19.99 18.12 2.32
CA ALA A 78 19.56 19.43 2.81
C ALA A 78 19.12 19.41 4.29
N CYS A 79 18.47 18.34 4.73
CA CYS A 79 18.03 18.16 6.11
C CYS A 79 19.21 17.77 7.01
N HIS A 80 20.12 16.95 6.50
CA HIS A 80 21.35 16.55 7.18
C HIS A 80 22.21 17.77 7.54
N ILE A 81 22.45 18.69 6.59
CA ILE A 81 23.19 19.95 6.82
C ILE A 81 22.49 20.83 7.87
N LYS A 82 21.16 20.85 7.89
CA LYS A 82 20.37 21.59 8.89
C LYS A 82 20.25 20.88 10.25
N GLY A 83 20.92 19.75 10.44
CA GLY A 83 20.99 19.07 11.72
C GLY A 83 19.85 18.09 12.00
N SER A 84 19.29 17.44 10.97
CA SER A 84 18.24 16.42 11.17
C SER A 84 18.64 15.24 12.06
N MET A 85 19.94 15.00 12.27
CA MET A 85 20.45 13.98 13.20
C MET A 85 20.46 14.41 14.68
N GLN A 86 20.13 15.67 14.99
CA GLN A 86 20.13 16.22 16.35
C GLN A 86 18.71 16.32 16.94
N ILE A 87 17.72 15.75 16.23
CA ILE A 87 16.29 15.74 16.56
C ILE A 87 15.90 14.29 16.88
#